data_AF-A0A812PAE8-F1
#
_entry.id   AF-A0A812PAE8-F1
#
_cell.length_a   1.000
_cell.length_b   1.000
_cell.length_c   1.000
_cell.angle_alpha   90.00
_cell.angle_beta   90.00
_cell.angle_gamma   90.00
#
_symmetry.space_group_name_H-M   'P 1'
#
loop_
_entity.id
_entity.type
_entity.pdbx_description
1 polymer ?
#
loop_
_entity_poly.entity_id
_entity_poly.type
_entity_poly.pdbx_seq_one_letter_code
_entity_poly.pdbx_strand_id
1 'polypeptide(L)'
;MYLSDEKIAALLPAVAQIPEAKLAFAKIWAACGLPEKELTTELVGAVFMDGPPDPILSEAQRLRAADTSLWQLVLMGEGGLEIESFEKLEDAQAALAALKVTETGEGGGLILQSGKVVAEKLTLKYMQKEDFVEFLQDATREPVKVTVSEADEIKAIELAARERLDELIKLAPEIGKLKAEYAEKGGEKPEVVIGRPSHALQVFSELFPEYVRLGGCCAE
;
A
#
# COMPACT_ATOMS: atom_id res chain seq x y z
N MET A 1 -2.80 8.27 5.38
CA MET A 1 -1.47 8.80 5.00
C MET A 1 -0.39 7.80 5.39
N TYR A 2 0.58 7.53 4.52
CA TYR A 2 1.73 6.65 4.79
C TYR A 2 2.97 7.49 5.21
N LEU A 3 3.70 7.05 6.23
CA LEU A 3 5.01 7.63 6.58
C LEU A 3 6.12 6.92 5.79
N SER A 4 6.96 7.69 5.10
CA SER A 4 8.07 7.13 4.34
C SER A 4 9.12 6.48 5.24
N ASP A 5 9.85 5.50 4.70
CA ASP A 5 10.90 4.80 5.41
C ASP A 5 12.01 5.74 5.92
N GLU A 6 12.34 6.81 5.18
CA GLU A 6 13.32 7.81 5.62
C GLU A 6 12.82 8.58 6.84
N LYS A 7 11.52 8.89 6.86
CA LYS A 7 10.88 9.60 7.97
C LYS A 7 10.80 8.71 9.21
N ILE A 8 10.47 7.43 9.03
CA ILE A 8 10.50 6.44 10.12
C ILE A 8 11.92 6.31 10.66
N ALA A 9 12.94 6.15 9.79
CA ALA A 9 14.35 6.03 10.20
C ALA A 9 14.81 7.23 11.04
N ALA A 10 14.43 8.45 10.64
CA ALA A 10 14.81 9.67 11.33
C ALA A 10 14.18 9.78 12.73
N LEU A 11 12.94 9.29 12.90
CA LEU A 11 12.19 9.39 14.16
C LEU A 11 12.34 8.16 15.06
N LEU A 12 12.82 7.03 14.52
CA LEU A 12 13.01 5.79 15.28
C LEU A 12 13.88 5.93 16.54
N PRO A 13 14.95 6.75 16.58
CA PRO A 13 15.71 6.99 17.80
C PRO A 13 14.89 7.63 18.93
N ALA A 14 13.90 8.46 18.60
CA ALA A 14 12.98 9.04 19.59
C ALA A 14 12.00 7.98 20.13
N VAL A 15 11.61 7.03 19.28
CA VAL A 15 10.75 5.89 19.62
C VAL A 15 11.50 4.80 20.41
N ALA A 16 12.82 4.69 20.26
CA ALA A 16 13.64 3.71 20.96
C ALA A 16 13.62 3.85 22.51
N GLN A 17 12.94 4.87 23.04
CA GLN A 17 12.63 5.09 24.44
C GLN A 17 11.37 4.33 24.93
N ILE A 18 10.96 3.22 24.27
CA ILE A 18 9.97 2.26 24.81
C ILE A 18 10.71 1.12 25.54
N PRO A 19 11.16 1.30 26.79
CA PRO A 19 11.96 0.28 27.47
C PRO A 19 11.17 -1.01 27.69
N GLU A 20 9.89 -0.94 28.04
CA GLU A 20 9.14 -2.11 28.50
C GLU A 20 8.90 -3.15 27.39
N ALA A 21 8.37 -2.74 26.23
CA ALA A 21 8.09 -3.65 25.12
C ALA A 21 9.38 -4.23 24.52
N LYS A 22 10.43 -3.41 24.39
CA LYS A 22 11.74 -3.87 23.89
C LYS A 22 12.40 -4.87 24.82
N LEU A 23 12.33 -4.64 26.14
CA LEU A 23 12.88 -5.57 27.14
C LEU A 23 12.09 -6.88 27.19
N ALA A 24 10.75 -6.81 27.12
CA ALA A 24 9.90 -8.00 27.07
C ALA A 24 10.19 -8.84 25.83
N PHE A 25 10.28 -8.19 24.66
CA PHE A 25 10.68 -8.81 23.40
C PHE A 25 12.03 -9.50 23.53
N ALA A 26 13.09 -8.77 23.90
CA ALA A 26 14.45 -9.31 23.98
C ALA A 26 14.53 -10.53 24.92
N LYS A 27 13.82 -10.49 26.05
CA LYS A 27 13.77 -11.60 27.01
C LYS A 27 13.10 -12.84 26.44
N ILE A 28 11.91 -12.70 25.84
CA ILE A 28 11.15 -13.84 25.30
C ILE A 28 11.87 -14.41 24.07
N TRP A 29 12.34 -13.53 23.19
CA TRP A 29 13.04 -13.87 21.97
C TRP A 29 14.32 -14.68 22.27
N ALA A 30 15.14 -14.21 23.23
CA ALA A 30 16.32 -14.93 23.67
C ALA A 30 15.98 -16.26 24.37
N ALA A 31 14.90 -16.31 25.16
CA ALA A 31 14.45 -17.55 25.82
C ALA A 31 14.04 -18.64 24.81
N CYS A 32 13.60 -18.26 23.60
CA CYS A 32 13.35 -19.17 22.49
C CYS A 32 14.62 -19.51 21.67
N GLY A 33 15.80 -19.05 22.09
CA GLY A 33 17.07 -19.32 21.43
C GLY A 33 17.24 -18.60 20.09
N LEU A 34 16.53 -17.50 19.87
CA LEU A 34 16.55 -16.73 18.62
C LEU A 34 17.64 -15.64 18.67
N PRO A 35 18.25 -15.26 17.52
CA PRO A 35 19.29 -14.24 17.47
C PRO A 35 18.74 -12.86 17.85
N GLU A 36 19.58 -12.01 18.42
CA GLU A 36 19.20 -10.63 18.75
C GLU A 36 18.70 -9.88 17.50
N LYS A 37 17.62 -9.11 17.68
CA LYS A 37 17.00 -8.34 16.60
C LYS A 37 16.81 -6.91 17.07
N GLU A 38 17.42 -5.96 16.35
CA GLU A 38 17.30 -4.54 16.63
C GLU A 38 15.98 -3.99 16.08
N LEU A 39 15.50 -2.91 16.70
CA LEU A 39 14.36 -2.16 16.18
C LEU A 39 14.86 -1.32 14.99
N THR A 40 14.55 -1.79 13.79
CA THR A 40 14.86 -1.13 12.51
C THR A 40 13.57 -0.66 11.81
N THR A 41 13.69 0.18 10.78
CA THR A 41 12.56 0.54 9.92
C THR A 41 11.87 -0.68 9.30
N GLU A 42 12.66 -1.64 8.82
CA GLU A 42 12.16 -2.92 8.28
C GLU A 42 11.37 -3.71 9.32
N LEU A 43 11.79 -3.67 10.59
CA LEU A 43 11.04 -4.32 11.66
C LEU A 43 9.71 -3.61 11.87
N VAL A 44 9.70 -2.29 12.02
CA VAL A 44 8.46 -1.51 12.21
C VAL A 44 7.48 -1.73 11.08
N GLY A 45 7.97 -1.81 9.84
CA GLY A 45 7.13 -1.94 8.65
C GLY A 45 6.39 -0.65 8.31
N ALA A 46 5.33 -0.77 7.52
CA ALA A 46 4.55 0.37 7.06
C ALA A 46 3.75 1.02 8.20
N VAL A 47 3.95 2.32 8.39
CA VAL A 47 3.21 3.11 9.38
C VAL A 47 2.16 3.95 8.67
N PHE A 48 0.89 3.71 9.02
CA PHE A 48 -0.23 4.47 8.51
C PHE A 48 -0.77 5.39 9.59
N MET A 49 -1.05 6.62 9.19
CA MET A 49 -1.68 7.63 10.02
C MET A 49 -3.01 8.04 9.42
N ASP A 50 -3.94 8.39 10.30
CA ASP A 50 -5.16 9.08 9.91
C ASP A 50 -4.79 10.41 9.24
N GLY A 51 -5.21 10.55 8.00
CA GLY A 51 -4.93 11.73 7.19
C GLY A 51 -5.90 11.78 6.02
N PRO A 52 -6.00 12.94 5.35
CA PRO A 52 -6.81 13.04 4.15
C PRO A 52 -6.36 12.00 3.13
N PRO A 53 -7.27 11.53 2.26
CA PRO A 53 -6.90 10.64 1.18
C PRO A 53 -5.82 11.28 0.32
N ASP A 54 -4.92 10.45 -0.19
CA ASP A 54 -3.92 10.92 -1.14
C ASP A 54 -4.60 11.45 -2.42
N PRO A 55 -4.01 12.44 -3.09
CA PRO A 55 -4.58 12.98 -4.31
C PRO A 55 -4.72 11.89 -5.39
N ILE A 56 -5.88 11.82 -6.03
CA ILE A 56 -6.15 10.85 -7.12
C ILE A 56 -5.23 11.11 -8.32
N LEU A 57 -4.96 12.37 -8.62
CA LEU A 57 -4.09 12.80 -9.72
C LEU A 57 -2.83 13.48 -9.19
N SER A 58 -1.73 13.36 -9.95
CA SER A 58 -0.56 14.21 -9.75
C SER A 58 -0.92 15.70 -9.85
N GLU A 59 -0.11 16.57 -9.28
CA GLU A 59 -0.39 18.02 -9.28
C GLU A 59 -0.58 18.58 -10.70
N ALA A 60 0.28 18.21 -11.65
CA ALA A 60 0.18 18.66 -13.04
C ALA A 60 -1.12 18.18 -13.72
N GLN A 61 -1.48 16.91 -13.53
CA GLN A 61 -2.71 16.36 -14.07
C GLN A 61 -3.95 16.99 -13.44
N ARG A 62 -3.93 17.19 -12.11
CA ARG A 62 -5.01 17.85 -11.38
C ARG A 62 -5.26 19.27 -11.88
N LEU A 63 -4.21 20.07 -12.01
CA LEU A 63 -4.32 21.45 -12.49
C LEU A 63 -4.87 21.50 -13.92
N ARG A 64 -4.45 20.58 -14.78
CA ARG A 64 -4.96 20.46 -16.15
C ARG A 64 -6.42 19.99 -16.19
N ALA A 65 -6.80 19.03 -15.35
CA ALA A 65 -8.16 18.54 -15.24
C ALA A 65 -9.12 19.58 -14.64
N ALA A 66 -8.62 20.46 -13.77
CA ALA A 66 -9.37 21.56 -13.16
C ALA A 66 -9.55 22.77 -14.09
N ASP A 67 -8.83 22.84 -15.21
CA ASP A 67 -8.96 23.92 -16.19
C ASP A 67 -10.31 23.85 -16.90
N THR A 68 -11.16 24.84 -16.63
CA THR A 68 -12.53 24.92 -17.14
C THR A 68 -12.62 25.29 -18.62
N SER A 69 -11.51 25.76 -19.21
CA SER A 69 -11.41 26.04 -20.64
C SER A 69 -11.16 24.78 -21.48
N LEU A 70 -10.66 23.70 -20.85
CA LEU A 70 -10.39 22.43 -21.50
C LEU A 70 -11.60 21.49 -21.44
N TRP A 71 -11.58 20.52 -22.35
CA TRP A 71 -12.54 19.42 -22.41
C TRP A 71 -11.99 18.23 -21.62
N GLN A 72 -12.73 17.76 -20.64
CA GLN A 72 -12.31 16.65 -19.77
C GLN A 72 -13.04 15.38 -20.18
N LEU A 73 -12.32 14.37 -20.64
CA LEU A 73 -12.85 13.03 -20.83
C LEU A 73 -12.58 12.22 -19.56
N VAL A 74 -13.64 11.88 -18.83
CA VAL A 74 -13.58 10.90 -17.74
C VAL A 74 -13.93 9.54 -18.35
N LEU A 75 -13.01 8.58 -18.27
CA LEU A 75 -13.15 7.29 -18.94
C LEU A 75 -12.84 6.13 -18.00
N MET A 76 -13.34 4.94 -18.33
CA MET A 76 -12.97 3.72 -17.62
C MET A 76 -11.69 3.12 -18.23
N GLY A 77 -10.59 3.20 -17.49
CA GLY A 77 -9.27 2.64 -17.81
C GLY A 77 -9.06 1.25 -17.21
N GLU A 78 -7.82 0.77 -17.25
CA GLU A 78 -7.47 -0.60 -16.80
C GLU A 78 -7.53 -0.77 -15.27
N GLY A 79 -7.33 0.32 -14.52
CA GLY A 79 -7.30 0.33 -13.05
C GLY A 79 -8.46 1.06 -12.37
N GLY A 80 -9.44 1.56 -13.14
CA GLY A 80 -10.55 2.38 -12.62
C GLY A 80 -10.87 3.57 -13.53
N LEU A 81 -11.41 4.64 -12.96
CA LEU A 81 -11.68 5.87 -13.71
C LEU A 81 -10.38 6.67 -13.93
N GLU A 82 -10.26 7.24 -15.12
CA GLU A 82 -9.14 8.07 -15.57
C GLU A 82 -9.64 9.38 -16.18
N ILE A 83 -8.79 10.40 -16.24
CA ILE A 83 -9.11 11.71 -16.81
C ILE A 83 -8.09 12.09 -17.87
N GLU A 84 -8.58 12.42 -19.06
CA GLU A 84 -7.79 13.02 -20.14
C GLU A 84 -8.33 14.42 -20.50
N SER A 85 -7.45 15.40 -20.66
CA SER A 85 -7.83 16.80 -20.95
C SER A 85 -7.41 17.22 -22.36
N PHE A 86 -8.38 17.72 -23.12
CA PHE A 86 -8.24 18.13 -24.53
C PHE A 86 -8.50 19.63 -24.71
N GLU A 87 -7.80 20.23 -25.67
CA GLU A 87 -8.02 21.64 -26.05
C GLU A 87 -9.25 21.81 -26.96
N LYS A 88 -9.63 20.76 -27.68
CA LYS A 88 -10.69 20.77 -28.69
C LYS A 88 -11.72 19.69 -28.42
N LEU A 89 -12.97 20.00 -28.71
CA LEU A 89 -14.08 19.06 -28.53
C LEU A 89 -13.95 17.87 -29.48
N GLU A 90 -13.48 18.10 -30.71
CA GLU A 90 -13.36 17.09 -31.74
C GLU A 90 -12.38 15.98 -31.32
N ASP A 91 -11.27 16.35 -30.68
CA ASP A 91 -10.27 15.40 -30.19
C ASP A 91 -10.84 14.56 -29.03
N ALA A 92 -11.53 15.20 -28.08
CA ALA A 92 -12.21 14.51 -26.99
C ALA A 92 -13.30 13.55 -27.50
N GLN A 93 -14.05 13.96 -28.53
CA GLN A 93 -15.07 13.12 -29.17
C GLN A 93 -14.48 11.93 -29.91
N ALA A 94 -13.34 12.13 -30.59
CA ALA A 94 -12.62 11.04 -31.23
C ALA A 94 -12.12 10.00 -30.20
N ALA A 95 -11.57 10.48 -29.08
CA ALA A 95 -11.15 9.62 -27.97
C ALA A 95 -12.34 8.85 -27.36
N LEU A 96 -13.46 9.55 -27.06
CA LEU A 96 -14.69 8.94 -26.56
C LEU A 96 -15.23 7.87 -27.52
N ALA A 97 -15.21 8.13 -28.83
CA ALA A 97 -15.68 7.20 -29.84
C ALA A 97 -14.81 5.92 -29.91
N ALA A 98 -13.51 6.05 -29.64
CA ALA A 98 -12.56 4.93 -29.65
C ALA A 98 -12.69 4.00 -28.43
N LEU A 99 -13.33 4.45 -27.33
CA LEU A 99 -13.47 3.65 -26.11
C LEU A 99 -14.25 2.36 -26.37
N LYS A 100 -13.76 1.26 -25.81
CA LYS A 100 -14.36 -0.07 -25.91
C LYS A 100 -14.97 -0.48 -24.58
N VAL A 101 -15.85 -1.48 -24.66
CA VAL A 101 -16.36 -2.19 -23.50
C VAL A 101 -15.31 -3.21 -23.08
N THR A 102 -15.04 -3.29 -21.78
CA THR A 102 -14.13 -4.27 -21.16
C THR A 102 -14.74 -5.66 -21.20
N GLU A 103 -13.93 -6.66 -20.85
CA GLU A 103 -14.36 -8.07 -20.78
C GLU A 103 -15.51 -8.30 -19.78
N THR A 104 -15.63 -7.45 -18.76
CA THR A 104 -16.73 -7.49 -17.78
C THR A 104 -18.04 -6.94 -18.32
N GLY A 105 -18.03 -6.36 -19.53
CA GLY A 105 -19.19 -5.76 -20.17
C GLY A 105 -19.52 -4.36 -19.66
N GLU A 106 -18.56 -3.67 -19.04
CA GLU A 106 -18.64 -2.25 -18.69
C GLU A 106 -17.71 -1.43 -19.60
N GLY A 107 -17.97 -0.15 -19.82
CA GLY A 107 -17.22 0.58 -20.84
C GLY A 107 -17.54 2.06 -20.95
N GLY A 108 -16.56 2.78 -21.47
CA GLY A 108 -16.75 4.11 -22.05
C GLY A 108 -16.42 5.27 -21.11
N GLY A 109 -17.08 6.41 -21.31
CA GLY A 109 -16.76 7.65 -20.62
C GLY A 109 -17.71 8.81 -20.89
N LEU A 110 -17.40 9.94 -20.27
CA LEU A 110 -18.10 11.22 -20.34
C LEU A 110 -17.15 12.33 -20.76
N ILE A 111 -17.58 13.20 -21.68
CA ILE A 111 -16.92 14.47 -21.94
C ILE A 111 -17.62 15.55 -21.12
N LEU A 112 -16.85 16.24 -20.28
CA LEU A 112 -17.30 17.36 -19.48
C LEU A 112 -16.57 18.65 -19.89
N GLN A 113 -17.29 19.78 -19.82
CA GLN A 113 -16.69 21.11 -19.86
C GLN A 113 -17.30 21.95 -18.76
N SER A 114 -16.45 22.58 -17.94
CA SER A 114 -16.91 23.36 -16.77
C SER A 114 -17.92 22.60 -15.90
N GLY A 115 -17.68 21.29 -15.68
CA GLY A 115 -18.54 20.42 -14.86
C GLY A 115 -19.87 19.98 -15.51
N LYS A 116 -20.12 20.34 -16.78
CA LYS A 116 -21.33 19.92 -17.50
C LYS A 116 -21.01 18.81 -18.49
N VAL A 117 -21.80 17.74 -18.49
CA VAL A 117 -21.69 16.66 -19.46
C VAL A 117 -22.14 17.15 -20.84
N VAL A 118 -21.26 17.04 -21.83
CA VAL A 118 -21.49 17.48 -23.22
C VAL A 118 -21.66 16.30 -24.17
N ALA A 119 -20.99 15.18 -23.91
CA ALA A 119 -21.19 13.94 -24.64
C ALA A 119 -20.93 12.74 -23.72
N GLU A 120 -21.53 11.61 -24.05
CA GLU A 120 -21.38 10.37 -23.30
C GLU A 120 -21.39 9.16 -24.23
N LYS A 121 -20.64 8.15 -23.83
CA LYS A 121 -20.70 6.80 -24.40
C LYS A 121 -20.48 5.87 -23.23
N LEU A 122 -21.56 5.37 -22.64
CA LEU A 122 -21.49 4.58 -21.42
C LEU A 122 -22.18 3.22 -21.64
N THR A 123 -21.55 2.17 -21.14
CA THR A 123 -22.15 0.86 -20.98
C THR A 123 -21.83 0.43 -19.55
N LEU A 124 -22.78 0.56 -18.63
CA LEU A 124 -22.55 0.37 -17.21
C LEU A 124 -23.44 -0.74 -16.66
N LYS A 125 -22.91 -1.53 -15.72
CA LYS A 125 -23.63 -2.59 -15.00
C LYS A 125 -23.69 -2.32 -13.50
N TYR A 126 -22.60 -1.82 -12.93
CA TYR A 126 -22.39 -1.59 -11.51
C TYR A 126 -22.18 -0.11 -11.19
N MET A 127 -21.57 0.65 -12.10
CA MET A 127 -21.38 2.10 -11.94
C MET A 127 -22.59 2.90 -12.45
N GLN A 128 -22.71 4.12 -11.97
CA GLN A 128 -23.66 5.12 -12.41
C GLN A 128 -22.93 6.24 -13.16
N LYS A 129 -23.67 7.03 -13.93
CA LYS A 129 -23.11 8.17 -14.67
C LYS A 129 -22.54 9.21 -13.70
N GLU A 130 -23.20 9.36 -12.56
CA GLU A 130 -22.86 10.27 -11.47
C GLU A 130 -21.45 10.00 -10.93
N ASP A 131 -21.02 8.74 -10.87
CA ASP A 131 -19.68 8.36 -10.41
C ASP A 131 -18.57 9.03 -11.25
N PHE A 132 -18.78 9.16 -12.56
CA PHE A 132 -17.81 9.82 -13.45
C PHE A 132 -17.73 11.33 -13.21
N VAL A 133 -18.87 11.96 -12.87
CA VAL A 133 -18.94 13.39 -12.57
C VAL A 133 -18.30 13.68 -11.22
N GLU A 134 -18.62 12.87 -10.21
CA GLU A 134 -18.05 12.95 -8.87
C GLU A 134 -16.55 12.69 -8.88
N PHE A 135 -16.10 11.70 -9.66
CA PHE A 135 -14.68 11.41 -9.83
C PHE A 135 -13.89 12.62 -10.33
N LEU A 136 -14.40 13.36 -11.32
CA LEU A 136 -13.73 14.59 -11.77
C LEU A 136 -13.65 15.64 -10.65
N GLN A 137 -14.70 15.80 -9.85
CA GLN A 137 -14.73 16.76 -8.75
C GLN A 137 -13.73 16.38 -7.64
N ASP A 138 -13.69 15.11 -7.26
CA ASP A 138 -12.77 14.61 -6.24
C ASP A 138 -11.33 14.62 -6.74
N ALA A 139 -11.09 14.23 -8.00
CA ALA A 139 -9.76 14.21 -8.60
C ALA A 139 -9.17 15.62 -8.80
N THR A 140 -10.02 16.63 -8.99
CA THR A 140 -9.61 18.04 -9.14
C THR A 140 -9.55 18.83 -7.84
N ARG A 141 -10.03 18.26 -6.73
CA ARG A 141 -10.03 18.92 -5.42
C ARG A 141 -8.61 19.22 -4.97
N GLU A 142 -8.38 20.43 -4.48
CA GLU A 142 -7.10 20.79 -3.89
C GLU A 142 -6.82 19.90 -2.66
N PRO A 143 -5.64 19.25 -2.58
CA PRO A 143 -5.30 18.41 -1.45
C PRO A 143 -5.31 19.22 -0.16
N VAL A 144 -5.96 18.70 0.87
CA VAL A 144 -5.88 19.29 2.20
C VAL A 144 -4.47 19.03 2.74
N LYS A 145 -3.66 20.09 2.81
CA LYS A 145 -2.37 20.01 3.50
C LYS A 145 -2.63 19.89 4.99
N VAL A 146 -2.50 18.67 5.52
CA VAL A 146 -2.48 18.46 6.97
C VAL A 146 -1.03 18.51 7.43
N THR A 147 -0.71 19.52 8.23
CA THR A 147 0.50 19.53 9.05
C THR A 147 0.27 18.58 10.22
N VAL A 148 0.76 17.36 10.09
CA VAL A 148 0.84 16.42 11.21
C VAL A 148 1.99 16.86 12.12
N SER A 149 1.78 16.84 13.43
CA SER A 149 2.85 17.19 14.37
C SER A 149 3.85 16.04 14.47
N GLU A 150 5.14 16.36 14.63
CA GLU A 150 6.18 15.34 14.84
C GLU A 150 5.86 14.43 16.04
N ALA A 151 5.19 14.97 17.06
CA ALA A 151 4.74 14.21 18.22
C ALA A 151 3.70 13.14 17.86
N ASP A 152 2.84 13.39 16.88
CA ASP A 152 1.86 12.41 16.41
C ASP A 152 2.50 11.37 15.50
N GLU A 153 3.48 11.77 14.67
CA GLU A 153 4.28 10.84 13.86
C GLU A 153 5.07 9.87 14.76
N ILE A 154 5.73 10.38 15.81
CA ILE A 154 6.44 9.56 16.79
C ILE A 154 5.48 8.55 17.45
N LYS A 155 4.29 8.98 17.87
CA LYS A 155 3.28 8.07 18.46
C LYS A 155 2.82 6.99 17.49
N ALA A 156 2.63 7.33 16.22
CA ALA A 156 2.22 6.35 15.20
C ALA A 156 3.31 5.29 14.99
N ILE A 157 4.58 5.71 14.91
CA ILE A 157 5.72 4.79 14.83
C ILE A 157 5.83 3.96 16.11
N GLU A 158 5.60 4.57 17.28
CA GLU A 158 5.59 3.88 18.58
C GLU A 158 4.55 2.76 18.63
N LEU A 159 3.34 3.04 18.17
CA LEU A 159 2.23 2.08 18.14
C LEU A 159 2.56 0.92 17.18
N ALA A 160 2.98 1.24 15.95
CA ALA A 160 3.35 0.22 14.95
C ALA A 160 4.50 -0.67 15.44
N ALA A 161 5.53 -0.06 16.05
CA ALA A 161 6.64 -0.80 16.64
C ALA A 161 6.18 -1.77 17.75
N ARG A 162 5.30 -1.31 18.66
CA ARG A 162 4.75 -2.14 19.73
C ARG A 162 3.94 -3.31 19.17
N GLU A 163 3.03 -3.04 18.24
CA GLU A 163 2.19 -4.07 17.61
C GLU A 163 3.04 -5.16 16.94
N ARG A 164 4.09 -4.75 16.22
CA ARG A 164 5.00 -5.70 15.60
C ARG A 164 5.81 -6.50 16.62
N LEU A 165 6.35 -5.85 17.64
CA LEU A 165 7.09 -6.55 18.70
C LEU A 165 6.18 -7.57 19.42
N ASP A 166 4.94 -7.22 19.70
CA ASP A 166 3.95 -8.11 20.33
C ASP A 166 3.62 -9.31 19.42
N GLU A 167 3.50 -9.10 18.11
CA GLU A 167 3.31 -10.16 17.14
C GLU A 167 4.52 -11.12 17.12
N LEU A 168 5.74 -10.59 17.05
CA LEU A 168 6.96 -11.38 17.07
C LEU A 168 7.11 -12.15 18.40
N ILE A 169 6.74 -11.57 19.54
CA ILE A 169 6.69 -12.25 20.83
C ILE A 169 5.77 -13.48 20.76
N LYS A 170 4.58 -13.35 20.16
CA LYS A 170 3.63 -14.48 20.02
C LYS A 170 4.17 -15.58 19.11
N LEU A 171 4.93 -15.22 18.07
CA LEU A 171 5.52 -16.17 17.11
C LEU A 171 6.79 -16.83 17.63
N ALA A 172 7.53 -16.18 18.55
CA ALA A 172 8.84 -16.64 19.01
C ALA A 172 8.89 -18.12 19.44
N PRO A 173 7.90 -18.68 20.18
CA PRO A 173 7.90 -20.10 20.54
C PRO A 173 7.82 -21.04 19.34
N GLU A 174 7.05 -20.68 18.31
CA GLU A 174 6.91 -21.48 17.09
C GLU A 174 8.20 -21.42 16.26
N ILE A 175 8.78 -20.23 16.11
CA ILE A 175 10.08 -20.03 15.44
C ILE A 175 11.18 -20.82 16.17
N GLY A 176 11.18 -20.82 17.50
CA GLY A 176 12.11 -21.60 18.32
C GLY A 176 11.97 -23.11 18.10
N LYS A 177 10.74 -23.62 17.94
CA LYS A 177 10.48 -25.03 17.59
C LYS A 177 11.01 -25.36 16.20
N LEU A 178 10.73 -24.51 15.20
CA LEU A 178 11.26 -24.67 13.84
C LEU A 178 12.79 -24.74 13.87
N LYS A 179 13.44 -23.85 14.62
CA LYS A 179 14.90 -23.88 14.78
C LYS A 179 15.40 -25.23 15.31
N ALA A 180 14.77 -25.75 16.37
CA ALA A 180 15.15 -27.03 16.94
C ALA A 180 14.95 -28.19 15.95
N GLU A 181 13.81 -28.21 15.25
CA GLU A 181 13.48 -29.23 14.25
C GLU A 181 14.46 -29.23 13.07
N TYR A 182 14.78 -28.06 12.51
CA TYR A 182 15.71 -27.95 11.39
C TYR A 182 17.17 -28.23 11.81
N ALA A 183 17.55 -27.86 13.04
CA ALA A 183 18.86 -28.22 13.59
C ALA A 183 19.01 -29.75 13.77
N GLU A 184 17.95 -30.44 14.18
CA GLU A 184 17.94 -31.92 14.30
C GLU A 184 17.97 -32.62 12.94
N LYS A 185 17.27 -32.08 11.93
CA LYS A 185 17.27 -32.62 10.56
C LYS A 185 18.66 -32.61 9.91
N GLY A 186 19.55 -31.68 10.28
CA GLY A 186 20.95 -31.68 9.84
C GLY A 186 21.16 -31.55 8.33
N GLY A 187 20.37 -30.72 7.64
CA GLY A 187 20.46 -30.54 6.19
C GLY A 187 21.74 -29.83 5.73
N GLU A 188 22.39 -30.36 4.70
CA GLU A 188 23.55 -29.70 4.05
C GLU A 188 23.14 -28.49 3.19
N LYS A 189 21.86 -28.39 2.83
CA LYS A 189 21.29 -27.34 1.97
C LYS A 189 19.93 -26.89 2.51
N PRO A 190 19.56 -25.62 2.32
CA PRO A 190 18.26 -25.12 2.74
C PRO A 190 17.11 -25.83 2.01
N GLU A 191 16.07 -26.16 2.76
CA GLU A 191 14.81 -26.67 2.22
C GLU A 191 14.09 -25.56 1.44
N VAL A 192 13.67 -25.84 0.20
CA VAL A 192 12.88 -24.89 -0.59
C VAL A 192 11.40 -25.15 -0.36
N VAL A 193 10.73 -24.20 0.29
CA VAL A 193 9.29 -24.27 0.57
C VAL A 193 8.53 -23.49 -0.49
N ILE A 194 7.60 -24.15 -1.17
CA ILE A 194 6.77 -23.58 -2.23
C ILE A 194 5.31 -23.54 -1.74
N GLY A 195 4.59 -22.47 -2.06
CA GLY A 195 3.18 -22.31 -1.74
C GLY A 195 2.92 -21.17 -0.76
N ARG A 196 2.01 -21.36 0.20
CA ARG A 196 1.63 -20.36 1.21
C ARG A 196 2.25 -20.71 2.57
N PRO A 197 3.50 -20.29 2.86
CA PRO A 197 4.15 -20.58 4.13
C PRO A 197 3.40 -19.89 5.29
N SER A 198 3.41 -20.51 6.47
CA SER A 198 2.89 -19.88 7.69
C SER A 198 3.71 -18.63 8.04
N HIS A 199 3.14 -17.70 8.80
CA HIS A 199 3.86 -16.49 9.19
C HIS A 199 5.13 -16.81 10.00
N ALA A 200 5.08 -17.79 10.91
CA ALA A 200 6.26 -18.24 11.64
C ALA A 200 7.37 -18.76 10.71
N LEU A 201 7.01 -19.49 9.64
CA LEU A 201 7.98 -20.01 8.67
C LEU A 201 8.57 -18.89 7.79
N GLN A 202 7.78 -17.86 7.47
CA GLN A 202 8.27 -16.67 6.76
C GLN A 202 9.34 -15.96 7.60
N VAL A 203 9.03 -15.63 8.85
CA VAL A 203 9.99 -14.99 9.77
C VAL A 203 11.19 -15.90 10.04
N PHE A 204 10.98 -17.21 10.17
CA PHE A 204 12.07 -18.19 10.34
C PHE A 204 13.03 -18.19 9.14
N SER A 205 12.51 -18.14 7.91
CA SER A 205 13.34 -18.13 6.70
C SER A 205 14.21 -16.88 6.54
N GLU A 206 13.76 -15.74 7.08
CA GLU A 206 14.55 -14.50 7.14
C GLU A 206 15.68 -14.59 8.18
N LEU A 207 15.38 -15.19 9.34
CA LEU A 207 16.35 -15.32 10.44
C LEU A 207 17.39 -16.40 10.20
N PHE A 208 17.01 -17.47 9.51
CA PHE A 208 17.86 -18.64 9.27
C PHE A 208 17.77 -19.09 7.80
N PRO A 209 18.24 -18.27 6.85
CA PRO A 209 18.18 -18.57 5.41
C PRO A 209 19.01 -19.81 5.01
N GLU A 210 19.88 -20.29 5.89
CA GLU A 210 20.62 -21.54 5.75
C GLU A 210 19.74 -22.79 5.91
N TYR A 211 18.61 -22.72 6.64
CA TYR A 211 17.70 -23.85 6.82
C TYR A 211 16.57 -23.88 5.79
N VAL A 212 15.98 -22.72 5.47
CA VAL A 212 14.80 -22.63 4.60
C VAL A 212 14.92 -21.47 3.63
N ARG A 213 14.53 -21.70 2.37
CA ARG A 213 14.28 -20.65 1.38
C ARG A 213 12.85 -20.74 0.87
N LEU A 214 12.17 -19.61 0.79
CA LEU A 214 10.84 -19.56 0.19
C LEU A 214 10.98 -19.47 -1.34
N GLY A 215 10.46 -20.47 -2.03
CA GLY A 215 10.30 -20.43 -3.48
C GLY A 215 9.11 -19.54 -3.81
N GLY A 216 9.32 -18.53 -4.66
CA GLY A 216 8.26 -17.62 -5.12
C GLY A 216 7.06 -18.40 -5.67
N CYS A 217 5.86 -17.86 -5.50
CA CYS A 217 4.61 -18.45 -5.99
C CYS A 217 4.78 -18.90 -7.46
N CYS A 218 4.76 -20.22 -7.68
CA CYS A 218 4.24 -20.73 -8.94
C CYS A 218 2.74 -20.45 -8.89
N ALA A 219 2.33 -19.33 -9.50
CA ALA A 219 0.96 -19.14 -9.89
C ALA A 219 0.59 -20.31 -10.81
N GLU A 220 -0.31 -21.17 -10.36
CA GLU A 220 -1.20 -21.93 -11.24
C GLU A 220 -2.51 -21.16 -11.39
#